data_AF-K5WY28-F1
#
_entry.id   AF-K5WY28-F1
#
_cell.length_a   1.000
_cell.length_b   1.000
_cell.length_c   1.000
_cell.angle_alpha   90.00
_cell.angle_beta   90.00
_cell.angle_gamma   90.00
#
_symmetry.space_group_name_H-M   'P 1'
#
loop_
_entity.id
_entity.type
_entity.pdbx_description
1 polymer ?
#
loop_
_entity_poly.entity_id
_entity_poly.type
_entity_poly.pdbx_seq_one_letter_code
_entity_poly.pdbx_strand_id
1 'polypeptide(L)'
;MPHKKAKRLLREEQRKQKGTNLAPSKESLDNEGIPKSASRVLNASQIRDTYKKKRKLEEEGRDAKREKRRKMDDMQLKIKPGEPIHHFYKRVEDDMRPMVRSAVRSSKAVERKAHKDALEAKAKERRGVGSEGQESREQTPPLHVEPQRKDTKKDNSLERHKDFEKYSTSAPRRLNDVAQAPPEIKKAPRGASHSGLGGKREGVLSMAQKSMMEQEREKVINRYRMLKASRLKTSGG
;
A
#
# COMPACT_ATOMS: atom_id res chain seq x y z
N MET A 1 14.90 -38.48 25.78
CA MET A 1 15.89 -37.46 25.37
C MET A 1 16.09 -36.42 26.48
N PRO A 2 17.21 -36.49 27.22
CA PRO A 2 17.51 -35.61 28.37
C PRO A 2 17.38 -34.11 28.04
N HIS A 3 17.84 -33.70 26.85
CA HIS A 3 17.78 -32.32 26.38
C HIS A 3 16.36 -31.76 26.15
N LYS A 4 15.36 -32.63 25.95
CA LYS A 4 13.95 -32.19 25.82
C LYS A 4 13.34 -31.89 27.18
N LYS A 5 13.73 -32.63 28.22
CA LYS A 5 13.26 -32.44 29.60
C LYS A 5 13.76 -31.09 30.15
N ALA A 6 15.05 -30.78 29.97
CA ALA A 6 15.63 -29.51 30.41
C ALA A 6 14.94 -28.27 29.76
N LYS A 7 14.73 -28.29 28.44
CA LYS A 7 14.02 -27.20 27.74
C LYS A 7 12.55 -27.09 28.17
N ARG A 8 11.91 -28.21 28.50
CA ARG A 8 10.53 -28.22 28.97
C ARG A 8 10.42 -27.63 30.38
N LEU A 9 11.31 -28.02 31.29
CA LEU A 9 11.39 -27.48 32.65
C LEU A 9 11.57 -25.97 32.64
N LEU A 10 12.54 -25.44 31.87
CA LEU A 10 12.73 -23.99 31.75
C LEU A 10 11.50 -23.26 31.19
N ARG A 11 10.78 -23.84 30.22
CA ARG A 11 9.55 -23.25 29.69
C ARG A 11 8.40 -23.30 30.69
N GLU A 12 8.29 -24.37 31.47
CA GLU A 12 7.26 -24.53 32.49
C GLU A 12 7.53 -23.59 33.68
N GLU A 13 8.79 -23.39 34.07
CA GLU A 13 9.21 -22.42 35.06
C GLU A 13 8.91 -20.99 34.60
N GLN A 14 9.27 -20.64 33.35
CA GLN A 14 8.93 -19.33 32.77
C GLN A 14 7.42 -19.11 32.64
N ARG A 15 6.63 -20.17 32.36
CA ARG A 15 5.16 -20.08 32.33
C ARG A 15 4.58 -19.89 33.73
N LYS A 16 5.13 -20.56 34.75
CA LYS A 16 4.74 -20.37 36.15
C LYS A 16 5.07 -18.95 36.63
N GLN A 17 6.27 -18.45 36.33
CA GLN A 17 6.69 -17.08 36.67
C GLN A 17 5.85 -16.00 35.97
N LYS A 18 5.51 -16.20 34.69
CA LYS A 18 4.69 -15.25 33.92
C LYS A 18 3.20 -15.33 34.26
N GLY A 19 2.76 -16.40 34.93
CA GLY A 19 1.36 -16.69 35.17
C GLY A 19 0.61 -17.07 33.88
N THR A 20 -0.48 -17.82 34.05
CA THR A 20 -1.42 -18.09 32.96
C THR A 20 -2.48 -17.00 32.96
N ASN A 21 -2.32 -16.03 32.07
CA ASN A 21 -3.37 -15.10 31.67
C ASN A 21 -4.05 -14.39 32.86
N LEU A 22 -3.28 -13.66 33.65
CA LEU A 22 -3.84 -12.70 34.60
C LEU A 22 -4.62 -11.65 33.80
N ALA A 23 -5.93 -11.62 33.97
CA ALA A 23 -6.72 -10.47 33.53
C ALA A 23 -6.12 -9.21 34.17
N PRO A 24 -6.08 -8.07 33.48
CA PRO A 24 -5.65 -6.82 34.11
C PRO A 24 -6.49 -6.63 35.37
N SER A 25 -5.85 -6.62 36.54
CA SER A 25 -6.56 -6.36 37.79
C SER A 25 -7.18 -4.98 37.70
N LYS A 26 -8.42 -4.82 38.17
CA LYS A 26 -9.11 -3.52 38.13
C LYS A 26 -8.32 -2.42 38.85
N GLU A 27 -7.51 -2.82 39.82
CA GLU A 27 -6.55 -1.98 40.57
C GLU A 27 -5.37 -1.44 39.74
N SER A 28 -5.13 -1.96 38.53
CA SER A 28 -3.96 -1.57 37.71
C SER A 28 -4.09 -0.16 37.12
N LEU A 29 -5.30 0.38 36.96
CA LEU A 29 -5.46 1.73 36.39
C LEU A 29 -5.55 2.81 37.47
N ASP A 30 -6.10 2.47 38.64
CA ASP A 30 -6.39 3.45 39.70
C ASP A 30 -5.19 3.67 40.66
N ASN A 31 -4.26 2.70 40.75
CA ASN A 31 -3.07 2.80 41.61
C ASN A 31 -1.77 3.14 40.85
N GLU A 32 -1.83 3.31 39.52
CA GLU A 32 -0.66 3.74 38.72
C GLU A 32 -0.44 5.25 38.91
N GLY A 33 0.69 5.65 39.52
CA GLY A 33 1.02 7.08 39.69
C GLY A 33 1.08 7.88 38.38
N ILE A 34 1.29 7.21 37.24
CA ILE A 34 1.13 7.78 35.90
C ILE A 34 0.46 6.73 35.02
N PRO A 35 -0.72 7.02 34.43
CA PRO A 35 -1.39 6.10 33.52
C PRO A 35 -0.48 5.67 32.36
N LYS A 36 -0.54 4.39 31.98
CA LYS A 36 0.20 3.83 30.84
C LYS A 36 0.10 4.62 29.52
N SER A 37 -1.03 5.31 29.28
CA SER A 37 -1.20 6.19 28.13
C SER A 37 -0.29 7.43 28.23
N ALA A 38 -0.26 8.08 29.39
CA ALA A 38 0.60 9.23 29.67
C ALA A 38 2.08 8.83 29.69
N SER A 39 2.44 7.68 30.24
CA SER A 39 3.83 7.22 30.24
C SER A 39 4.39 6.94 28.84
N ARG A 40 3.54 6.49 27.90
CA ARG A 40 3.90 6.36 26.48
C ARG A 40 4.14 7.70 25.80
N VAL A 41 3.38 8.73 26.18
CA VAL A 41 3.54 10.08 25.64
C VAL A 41 4.81 10.71 26.18
N LEU A 42 5.05 10.62 27.49
CA LEU A 42 6.25 11.15 28.13
C LEU A 42 7.53 10.46 27.61
N ASN A 43 7.49 9.14 27.41
CA ASN A 43 8.62 8.37 26.88
C ASN A 43 8.67 8.28 25.34
N ALA A 44 7.91 9.11 24.62
CA ALA A 44 7.74 8.97 23.17
C ALA A 44 9.07 9.07 22.39
N SER A 45 10.00 9.92 22.83
CA SER A 45 11.33 10.07 22.21
C SER A 45 12.14 8.77 22.32
N GLN A 46 12.25 8.22 23.53
CA GLN A 46 12.97 6.98 23.80
C GLN A 46 12.34 5.79 23.04
N ILE A 47 11.01 5.71 22.97
CA ILE A 47 10.32 4.68 22.19
C ILE A 47 10.65 4.79 20.69
N ARG A 48 10.68 6.01 20.14
CA ARG A 48 11.05 6.24 18.75
C ARG A 48 12.50 5.86 18.48
N ASP A 49 13.41 6.20 19.38
CA ASP A 49 14.84 5.93 19.21
C ASP A 49 15.16 4.44 19.35
N THR A 50 14.55 3.76 20.32
CA THR A 50 14.67 2.30 20.45
C THR A 50 14.08 1.58 19.25
N TYR A 51 12.95 2.06 18.70
CA TYR A 51 12.38 1.51 17.46
C TYR A 51 13.30 1.72 16.25
N LYS A 52 13.86 2.92 16.08
CA LYS A 52 14.84 3.21 15.02
C LYS A 52 16.08 2.31 15.14
N LYS A 53 16.64 2.15 16.35
CA LYS A 53 17.79 1.28 16.61
C LYS A 53 17.48 -0.19 16.28
N LYS A 54 16.34 -0.70 16.75
CA LYS A 54 15.90 -2.09 16.44
C LYS A 54 15.72 -2.31 14.94
N ARG A 55 15.10 -1.35 14.25
CA ARG A 55 14.90 -1.42 12.79
C ARG A 55 16.23 -1.41 12.02
N LYS A 56 17.19 -0.57 12.41
CA LYS A 56 18.53 -0.56 11.83
C LYS A 56 19.26 -1.88 12.05
N LEU A 57 19.23 -2.42 13.27
CA LEU A 57 19.84 -3.73 13.59
C LEU A 57 19.19 -4.89 12.82
N GLU A 58 17.87 -4.86 12.58
CA GLU A 58 17.19 -5.88 11.79
C GLU A 58 17.54 -5.79 10.30
N GLU A 59 17.72 -4.56 9.78
CA GLU A 59 18.17 -4.31 8.40
C GLU A 59 19.63 -4.75 8.22
N GLU A 60 20.54 -4.32 9.11
CA GLU A 60 21.95 -4.71 9.12
C GLU A 60 22.14 -6.21 9.34
N GLY A 61 21.35 -6.84 10.22
CA GLY A 61 21.42 -8.29 10.46
C GLY A 61 20.94 -9.14 9.29
N ARG A 62 19.98 -8.64 8.50
CA ARG A 62 19.54 -9.28 7.25
C ARG A 62 20.55 -9.10 6.14
N ASP A 63 21.14 -7.92 6.04
CA ASP A 63 22.12 -7.62 4.99
C ASP A 63 23.46 -8.30 5.26
N ALA A 64 23.97 -8.31 6.50
CA ALA A 64 25.22 -8.98 6.85
C ALA A 64 25.19 -10.51 6.62
N LYS A 65 24.05 -11.17 6.91
CA LYS A 65 23.89 -12.61 6.66
C LYS A 65 23.76 -12.93 5.17
N ARG A 66 23.26 -11.98 4.37
CA ARG A 66 23.16 -12.08 2.92
C ARG A 66 24.50 -11.76 2.24
N GLU A 67 25.26 -10.82 2.78
CA GLU A 67 26.56 -10.38 2.28
C GLU A 67 27.67 -11.41 2.54
N LYS A 68 27.69 -12.06 3.71
CA LYS A 68 28.59 -13.21 3.98
C LYS A 68 28.38 -14.39 3.04
N ARG A 69 27.18 -14.55 2.46
CA ARG A 69 26.91 -15.58 1.44
C ARG A 69 27.31 -15.16 0.03
N ARG A 70 27.53 -13.86 -0.21
CA ARG A 70 27.81 -13.29 -1.55
C ARG A 70 29.31 -13.14 -1.83
N LYS A 71 30.11 -12.75 -0.83
CA LYS A 71 31.57 -12.57 -0.96
C LYS A 71 32.38 -13.79 -1.42
N MET A 72 31.79 -14.99 -1.50
CA MET A 72 32.46 -16.21 -1.95
C MET A 72 32.23 -16.54 -3.43
N ASP A 73 31.31 -15.87 -4.14
CA ASP A 73 30.96 -16.19 -5.55
C ASP A 73 31.25 -15.01 -6.52
N ASP A 74 31.81 -13.90 -6.03
CA ASP A 74 31.74 -12.55 -6.62
C ASP A 74 32.70 -12.21 -7.79
N MET A 75 33.29 -13.17 -8.52
CA MET A 75 34.22 -12.79 -9.61
C MET A 75 34.06 -13.55 -10.94
N GLN A 76 33.21 -14.57 -11.02
CA GLN A 76 33.08 -15.32 -12.27
C GLN A 76 31.60 -15.67 -12.52
N LEU A 77 30.90 -14.79 -13.25
CA LEU A 77 29.61 -15.09 -13.90
C LEU A 77 29.83 -16.10 -15.04
N LYS A 78 30.35 -17.28 -14.69
CA LYS A 78 30.48 -18.44 -15.57
C LYS A 78 29.41 -19.45 -15.19
N ILE A 79 28.92 -20.19 -16.18
CA ILE A 79 28.02 -21.32 -15.96
C ILE A 79 28.79 -22.36 -15.15
N LYS A 80 28.27 -22.73 -13.96
CA LYS A 80 28.90 -23.79 -13.15
C LYS A 80 28.70 -25.15 -13.86
N PRO A 81 29.68 -26.08 -13.81
CA PRO A 81 29.52 -27.38 -14.46
C PRO A 81 28.29 -28.10 -13.88
N GLY A 82 27.41 -28.59 -14.76
CA GLY A 82 26.15 -29.24 -14.37
C GLY A 82 25.00 -28.30 -14.00
N GLU A 83 25.18 -26.97 -14.08
CA GLU A 83 24.10 -26.02 -13.88
C GLU A 83 23.29 -25.83 -15.17
N PRO A 84 21.95 -25.99 -15.14
CA PRO A 84 21.11 -25.65 -16.30
C PRO A 84 21.13 -24.13 -16.54
N ILE A 85 21.12 -23.71 -17.79
CA ILE A 85 21.23 -22.29 -18.22
C ILE A 85 20.26 -21.34 -17.49
N HIS A 86 19.06 -21.82 -17.15
CA HIS A 86 18.07 -21.02 -16.42
C HIS A 86 18.52 -20.62 -15.02
N HIS A 87 19.25 -21.49 -14.31
CA HIS A 87 19.75 -21.21 -12.97
C HIS A 87 20.89 -20.18 -13.03
N PHE A 88 21.71 -20.25 -14.08
CA PHE A 88 22.73 -19.24 -14.35
C PHE A 88 22.09 -17.86 -14.55
N TYR A 89 21.05 -17.75 -15.39
CA TYR A 89 20.32 -16.49 -15.56
C TYR A 89 19.73 -15.97 -14.25
N LYS A 90 19.12 -16.85 -13.44
CA LYS A 90 18.57 -16.45 -12.14
C LYS A 90 19.65 -15.92 -11.18
N ARG A 91 20.84 -16.54 -11.18
CA ARG A 91 21.98 -16.10 -10.38
C ARG A 91 22.51 -14.73 -10.85
N VAL A 92 22.68 -14.56 -12.16
CA VAL A 92 23.07 -13.29 -12.79
C VAL A 92 22.07 -12.19 -12.40
N GLU A 93 20.76 -12.47 -12.49
CA GLU A 93 19.73 -11.52 -12.06
C GLU A 93 19.85 -11.20 -10.57
N ASP A 94 19.98 -12.20 -9.71
CA ASP A 94 20.06 -12.00 -8.25
C ASP A 94 21.30 -11.21 -7.80
N ASP A 95 22.38 -11.30 -8.57
CA ASP A 95 23.61 -10.54 -8.37
C ASP A 95 23.51 -9.09 -8.88
N MET A 96 22.88 -8.88 -10.05
CA MET A 96 22.67 -7.53 -10.60
C MET A 96 21.50 -6.76 -9.94
N ARG A 97 20.55 -7.47 -9.31
CA ARG A 97 19.35 -6.88 -8.69
C ARG A 97 19.65 -5.78 -7.66
N PRO A 98 20.61 -5.90 -6.73
CA PRO A 98 20.94 -4.84 -5.79
C PRO A 98 21.42 -3.56 -6.47
N MET A 99 22.25 -3.67 -7.51
CA MET A 99 22.76 -2.54 -8.29
C MET A 99 21.63 -1.83 -9.05
N VAL A 100 20.76 -2.60 -9.71
CA VAL A 100 19.58 -2.03 -10.37
C VAL A 100 18.66 -1.37 -9.34
N ARG A 101 18.46 -2.00 -8.18
CA ARG A 101 17.62 -1.46 -7.11
C ARG A 101 18.19 -0.17 -6.51
N SER A 102 19.50 -0.07 -6.31
CA SER A 102 20.14 1.16 -5.81
C SER A 102 20.03 2.29 -6.84
N ALA A 103 20.27 2.00 -8.12
CA ALA A 103 20.12 2.96 -9.22
C ALA A 103 18.67 3.48 -9.35
N VAL A 104 17.67 2.60 -9.27
CA VAL A 104 16.25 3.01 -9.30
C VAL A 104 15.86 3.83 -8.07
N ARG A 105 16.46 3.55 -6.90
CA ARG A 105 16.21 4.33 -5.68
C ARG A 105 16.85 5.73 -5.78
N SER A 106 18.06 5.83 -6.31
CA SER A 106 18.74 7.12 -6.48
C SER A 106 18.06 7.97 -7.55
N SER A 107 17.64 7.40 -8.69
CA SER A 107 16.92 8.13 -9.73
C SER A 107 15.60 8.71 -9.22
N LYS A 108 14.79 7.90 -8.51
CA LYS A 108 13.54 8.37 -7.90
C LYS A 108 13.75 9.48 -6.86
N ALA A 109 14.89 9.48 -6.16
CA ALA A 109 15.20 10.55 -5.22
C ALA A 109 15.51 11.86 -5.96
N VAL A 110 16.22 11.80 -7.09
CA VAL A 110 16.49 12.96 -7.95
C VAL A 110 15.19 13.49 -8.57
N GLU A 111 14.33 12.62 -9.09
CA GLU A 111 13.02 13.01 -9.63
C GLU A 111 12.17 13.75 -8.60
N ARG A 112 12.14 13.28 -7.35
CA ARG A 112 11.41 13.96 -6.26
C ARG A 112 11.99 15.32 -5.91
N LYS A 113 13.32 15.46 -5.91
CA LYS A 113 13.98 16.75 -5.67
C LYS A 113 13.66 17.72 -6.81
N ALA A 114 13.83 17.30 -8.06
CA ALA A 114 13.49 18.12 -9.22
C ALA A 114 12.01 18.55 -9.22
N HIS A 115 11.09 17.66 -8.86
CA HIS A 115 9.66 18.02 -8.74
C HIS A 115 9.41 19.04 -7.61
N LYS A 116 10.09 18.88 -6.46
CA LYS A 116 10.00 19.83 -5.35
C LYS A 116 10.56 21.20 -5.74
N ASP A 117 11.72 21.23 -6.38
CA ASP A 117 12.38 22.45 -6.85
C ASP A 117 11.54 23.16 -7.93
N ALA A 118 10.91 22.40 -8.83
CA ALA A 118 9.99 22.94 -9.83
C ALA A 118 8.71 23.54 -9.22
N LEU A 119 8.14 22.90 -8.18
CA LEU A 119 7.02 23.46 -7.44
C LEU A 119 7.41 24.73 -6.67
N GLU A 120 8.59 24.74 -6.04
CA GLU A 120 9.11 25.90 -5.33
C GLU A 120 9.41 27.06 -6.28
N ALA A 121 9.95 26.80 -7.48
CA ALA A 121 10.16 27.80 -8.52
C ALA A 121 8.82 28.41 -8.98
N LYS A 122 7.82 27.57 -9.31
CA LYS A 122 6.47 28.04 -9.68
C LYS A 122 5.80 28.83 -8.55
N ALA A 123 6.02 28.44 -7.29
CA ALA A 123 5.49 29.16 -6.14
C ALA A 123 6.18 30.53 -5.95
N LYS A 124 7.47 30.64 -6.25
CA LYS A 124 8.21 31.92 -6.20
C LYS A 124 7.80 32.85 -7.35
N GLU A 125 7.63 32.32 -8.56
CA GLU A 125 7.14 33.09 -9.72
C GLU A 125 5.75 33.70 -9.44
N ARG A 126 4.82 32.90 -8.88
CA ARG A 126 3.50 33.38 -8.47
C ARG A 126 3.51 34.40 -7.31
N ARG A 127 4.60 34.46 -6.53
CA ARG A 127 4.77 35.45 -5.45
C ARG A 127 5.52 36.70 -5.90
N GLY A 128 6.26 36.63 -7.02
CA GLY A 128 6.95 37.77 -7.64
C GLY A 128 6.07 38.59 -8.58
N VAL A 129 5.03 37.98 -9.17
CA VAL A 129 4.04 38.69 -10.01
C VAL A 129 2.88 39.16 -9.13
N GLY A 130 3.17 40.14 -8.29
CA GLY A 130 2.22 40.84 -7.45
C GLY A 130 2.28 42.35 -7.69
N SER A 131 2.12 42.78 -8.94
CA SER A 131 1.75 44.14 -9.33
C SER A 131 1.48 44.17 -10.82
N GLU A 132 0.29 44.66 -11.19
CA GLU A 132 -0.23 44.89 -12.54
C GLU A 132 -0.89 43.70 -13.24
N GLY A 133 -2.17 43.90 -13.55
CA GLY A 133 -3.08 42.90 -14.05
C GLY A 133 -3.20 42.91 -15.57
N GLN A 134 -3.91 41.91 -16.10
CA GLN A 134 -4.96 42.09 -17.10
C GLN A 134 -5.55 40.73 -17.49
N GLU A 135 -6.87 40.73 -17.56
CA GLU A 135 -7.70 39.75 -18.22
C GLU A 135 -7.43 39.78 -19.74
N SER A 136 -7.35 38.63 -20.40
CA SER A 136 -8.17 38.33 -21.60
C SER A 136 -7.83 36.98 -22.26
N ARG A 137 -8.90 36.37 -22.80
CA ARG A 137 -9.00 35.44 -23.96
C ARG A 137 -8.71 33.94 -23.82
N GLU A 138 -9.81 33.22 -23.58
CA GLU A 138 -10.51 32.29 -24.50
C GLU A 138 -9.76 31.42 -25.55
N GLN A 139 -10.14 30.12 -25.48
CA GLN A 139 -10.39 29.12 -26.54
C GLN A 139 -9.23 28.23 -27.08
N THR A 140 -9.37 26.93 -26.76
CA THR A 140 -8.72 25.70 -27.29
C THR A 140 -9.46 25.15 -28.54
N PRO A 141 -9.16 23.99 -29.22
CA PRO A 141 -8.09 22.94 -29.10
C PRO A 141 -7.58 22.44 -30.52
N PRO A 142 -7.16 21.16 -30.79
CA PRO A 142 -6.27 20.19 -30.09
C PRO A 142 -5.13 19.64 -31.00
N LEU A 143 -4.00 19.16 -30.45
CA LEU A 143 -3.16 18.12 -31.09
C LEU A 143 -2.38 17.30 -30.03
N HIS A 144 -2.77 16.02 -29.91
CA HIS A 144 -1.95 14.79 -29.76
C HIS A 144 -0.55 14.93 -29.08
N VAL A 145 -0.14 14.18 -28.06
CA VAL A 145 -0.07 12.70 -27.94
C VAL A 145 0.08 12.33 -26.44
N GLU A 146 -0.82 11.51 -25.89
CA GLU A 146 -0.57 10.80 -24.63
C GLU A 146 0.29 9.56 -24.88
N PRO A 147 1.37 9.30 -24.11
CA PRO A 147 2.00 7.98 -24.12
C PRO A 147 1.13 7.00 -23.34
N GLN A 148 0.27 6.27 -24.05
CA GLN A 148 -0.36 5.07 -23.53
C GLN A 148 0.73 4.05 -23.16
N ARG A 149 0.88 3.79 -21.87
CA ARG A 149 1.64 2.65 -21.37
C ARG A 149 0.87 1.38 -21.71
N LYS A 150 1.23 0.76 -22.83
CA LYS A 150 0.90 -0.63 -23.13
C LYS A 150 1.74 -1.50 -22.20
N ASP A 151 1.16 -1.96 -21.10
CA ASP A 151 1.70 -3.07 -20.33
C ASP A 151 1.56 -4.35 -21.17
N THR A 152 2.55 -4.64 -22.01
CA THR A 152 2.68 -5.94 -22.68
C THR A 152 3.21 -6.96 -21.68
N LYS A 153 2.33 -7.46 -20.82
CA LYS A 153 2.57 -8.75 -20.16
C LYS A 153 2.51 -9.83 -21.24
N LYS A 154 3.68 -10.36 -21.60
CA LYS A 154 3.82 -11.66 -22.26
C LYS A 154 3.31 -12.72 -21.28
N ASP A 155 2.05 -13.11 -21.42
CA ASP A 155 1.53 -14.31 -20.79
C ASP A 155 1.99 -15.52 -21.61
N ASN A 156 3.02 -16.19 -21.11
CA ASN A 156 3.22 -17.62 -21.38
C ASN A 156 2.12 -18.39 -20.62
N SER A 157 0.92 -18.44 -21.20
CA SER A 157 -0.22 -19.18 -20.67
C SER A 157 -0.77 -20.18 -21.70
N LEU A 158 0.12 -20.92 -22.37
CA LEU A 158 -0.31 -22.02 -23.24
C LEU A 158 -0.81 -23.26 -22.46
N GLU A 159 -0.77 -23.26 -21.13
CA GLU A 159 -1.34 -24.34 -20.29
C GLU A 159 -2.03 -23.79 -19.02
N ARG A 160 -2.82 -22.73 -19.16
CA ARG A 160 -3.82 -22.42 -18.11
C ARG A 160 -5.20 -22.57 -18.72
N HIS A 161 -5.81 -23.72 -18.44
CA HIS A 161 -7.23 -23.93 -18.67
C HIS A 161 -8.00 -22.72 -18.14
N LYS A 162 -8.78 -22.08 -19.01
CA LYS A 162 -9.64 -20.96 -18.65
C LYS A 162 -10.82 -21.55 -17.86
N ASP A 163 -11.18 -20.93 -16.74
CA ASP A 163 -12.25 -21.35 -15.82
C ASP A 163 -13.68 -21.34 -16.41
N PHE A 164 -13.80 -21.26 -17.73
CA PHE A 164 -15.01 -21.63 -18.45
C PHE A 164 -14.76 -22.99 -19.10
N GLU A 165 -14.57 -24.00 -18.25
CA GLU A 165 -14.89 -25.38 -18.61
C GLU A 165 -16.32 -25.37 -19.14
N LYS A 166 -16.46 -25.47 -20.46
CA LYS A 166 -17.75 -25.73 -21.08
C LYS A 166 -18.16 -27.10 -20.57
N TYR A 167 -19.13 -27.15 -19.64
CA TYR A 167 -19.74 -28.40 -19.22
C TYR A 167 -20.31 -29.09 -20.48
N SER A 168 -19.56 -30.05 -21.01
CA SER A 168 -19.98 -30.92 -22.10
C SER A 168 -20.99 -31.91 -21.54
N THR A 169 -22.22 -31.45 -21.32
CA THR A 169 -23.35 -32.36 -21.05
C THR A 169 -24.00 -32.70 -22.38
N SER A 170 -23.84 -33.94 -22.83
CA SER A 170 -24.33 -34.48 -24.10
C SER A 170 -25.86 -34.67 -24.19
N ALA A 171 -26.64 -33.98 -23.36
CA ALA A 171 -28.10 -34.10 -23.34
C ALA A 171 -28.76 -32.70 -23.29
N PRO A 172 -29.74 -32.41 -24.18
CA PRO A 172 -30.40 -31.10 -24.21
C PRO A 172 -31.28 -30.92 -22.97
N ARG A 173 -30.93 -29.95 -22.12
CA ARG A 173 -31.71 -29.59 -20.92
C ARG A 173 -32.96 -28.82 -21.31
N ARG A 174 -34.12 -29.23 -20.80
CA ARG A 174 -35.42 -28.59 -21.06
C ARG A 174 -35.48 -27.23 -20.34
N LEU A 175 -36.08 -26.23 -21.00
CA LEU A 175 -36.15 -24.82 -20.55
C LEU A 175 -36.72 -24.64 -19.12
N ASN A 176 -37.50 -25.61 -18.63
CA ASN A 176 -38.11 -25.58 -17.30
C ASN A 176 -37.18 -26.06 -16.17
N ASP A 177 -36.05 -26.72 -16.48
CA ASP A 177 -35.04 -27.14 -15.48
C ASP A 177 -34.04 -26.01 -15.15
N VAL A 178 -34.14 -24.86 -15.82
CA VAL A 178 -33.25 -23.69 -15.65
C VAL A 178 -33.80 -22.71 -14.59
N ALA A 179 -35.00 -22.93 -14.06
CA ALA A 179 -35.53 -22.21 -12.91
C ALA A 179 -34.88 -22.71 -11.59
N GLN A 180 -33.55 -22.73 -11.53
CA GLN A 180 -32.86 -22.83 -10.25
C GLN A 180 -32.99 -21.48 -9.55
N ALA A 181 -33.63 -21.47 -8.38
CA ALA A 181 -33.61 -20.32 -7.49
C ALA A 181 -32.14 -19.87 -7.28
N PRO A 182 -31.86 -18.56 -7.26
CA PRO A 182 -30.50 -18.07 -7.09
C PRO A 182 -29.89 -18.69 -5.82
N PRO A 183 -28.65 -19.21 -5.89
CA PRO A 183 -28.05 -19.92 -4.77
C PRO A 183 -27.95 -19.01 -3.54
N GLU A 184 -28.50 -19.46 -2.42
CA GLU A 184 -28.42 -18.74 -1.15
C GLU A 184 -27.00 -18.80 -0.57
N ILE A 185 -26.23 -17.72 -0.72
CA ILE A 185 -24.88 -17.59 -0.13
C ILE A 185 -25.01 -17.32 1.38
N LYS A 186 -25.25 -18.37 2.18
CA LYS A 186 -25.42 -18.24 3.65
C LYS A 186 -24.13 -17.88 4.40
N LYS A 187 -22.96 -17.95 3.75
CA LYS A 187 -21.66 -17.62 4.37
C LYS A 187 -20.76 -16.92 3.37
N ALA A 188 -20.43 -15.65 3.65
CA ALA A 188 -19.42 -14.92 2.91
C ALA A 188 -18.02 -15.53 3.16
N PRO A 189 -17.14 -15.56 2.14
CA PRO A 189 -15.78 -16.07 2.32
C PRO A 189 -15.04 -15.27 3.39
N ARG A 190 -14.22 -15.97 4.17
CA ARG A 190 -13.48 -15.41 5.32
C ARG A 190 -12.53 -14.33 4.82
N GLY A 191 -12.88 -13.05 5.01
CA GLY A 191 -12.13 -11.89 4.53
C GLY A 191 -12.92 -10.91 3.65
N ALA A 192 -14.15 -11.26 3.24
CA ALA A 192 -15.08 -10.30 2.66
C ALA A 192 -15.63 -9.40 3.78
N SER A 193 -15.04 -8.24 3.98
CA SER A 193 -15.69 -7.18 4.75
C SER A 193 -17.00 -6.83 4.07
N HIS A 194 -18.11 -6.81 4.81
CA HIS A 194 -19.39 -6.26 4.37
C HIS A 194 -19.21 -4.81 3.90
N SER A 195 -18.88 -4.61 2.62
CA SER A 195 -18.93 -3.31 1.94
C SER A 195 -20.34 -3.11 1.40
N GLY A 196 -21.31 -3.18 2.30
CA GLY A 196 -22.72 -3.10 1.98
C GLY A 196 -23.52 -3.38 3.23
N LEU A 197 -24.14 -2.31 3.75
CA LEU A 197 -25.14 -2.28 4.81
C LEU A 197 -24.59 -2.30 6.27
N GLY A 198 -24.43 -1.09 6.83
CA GLY A 198 -24.87 -0.80 8.21
C GLY A 198 -24.00 -1.26 9.39
N GLY A 199 -22.67 -1.24 9.28
CA GLY A 199 -21.78 -1.64 10.37
C GLY A 199 -21.05 -0.49 11.07
N LYS A 200 -21.64 0.11 12.14
CA LYS A 200 -21.06 0.89 13.28
C LYS A 200 -19.78 1.77 13.11
N ARG A 201 -19.35 2.07 11.88
CA ARG A 201 -18.28 3.00 11.49
C ARG A 201 -18.74 3.93 10.35
N GLU A 202 -20.05 4.07 10.20
CA GLU A 202 -20.76 4.76 9.10
C GLU A 202 -20.59 6.29 9.12
N GLY A 203 -19.71 6.83 9.97
CA GLY A 203 -19.40 8.26 10.06
C GLY A 203 -17.92 8.61 10.01
N VAL A 204 -17.02 7.63 9.94
CA VAL A 204 -15.57 7.90 9.95
C VAL A 204 -15.01 7.78 8.53
N LEU A 205 -15.27 8.80 7.71
CA LEU A 205 -14.56 8.98 6.44
C LEU A 205 -13.08 9.23 6.74
N SER A 206 -12.19 8.59 5.97
CA SER A 206 -10.75 8.88 6.04
C SER A 206 -10.51 10.37 5.80
N MET A 207 -9.56 11.00 6.50
CA MET A 207 -9.23 12.43 6.32
C MET A 207 -8.90 12.78 4.86
N ALA A 208 -8.29 11.86 4.12
CA ALA A 208 -8.03 12.02 2.69
C ALA A 208 -9.32 12.04 1.85
N GLN A 209 -10.30 11.21 2.20
CA GLN A 209 -11.60 11.17 1.54
C GLN A 209 -12.43 12.41 1.86
N LYS A 210 -12.39 12.89 3.11
CA LYS A 210 -13.02 14.14 3.52
C LYS A 210 -12.49 15.34 2.72
N SER A 211 -11.16 15.43 2.55
CA SER A 211 -10.52 16.45 1.71
C SER A 211 -10.99 16.41 0.25
N MET A 212 -11.16 15.23 -0.36
CA MET A 212 -11.61 15.16 -1.75
C MET A 212 -13.07 15.62 -1.88
N MET A 213 -13.93 15.22 -0.94
CA MET A 213 -15.33 15.63 -0.93
C MET A 213 -15.50 17.13 -0.69
N GLU A 214 -14.65 17.75 0.14
CA GLU A 214 -14.64 19.20 0.36
C GLU A 214 -14.27 19.96 -0.93
N GLN A 215 -13.28 19.49 -1.69
CA GLN A 215 -12.92 20.08 -2.98
C GLN A 215 -14.06 19.97 -4.01
N GLU A 216 -14.74 18.82 -4.06
CA GLU A 216 -15.91 18.64 -4.93
C GLU A 216 -17.06 19.55 -4.52
N ARG A 217 -17.31 19.70 -3.21
CA ARG A 217 -18.31 20.61 -2.67
C ARG A 217 -18.03 22.06 -3.07
N GLU A 218 -16.79 22.53 -2.96
CA GLU A 218 -16.39 23.88 -3.38
C GLU A 218 -16.61 24.10 -4.88
N LYS A 219 -16.24 23.13 -5.72
CA LYS A 219 -16.49 23.19 -7.17
C LYS A 219 -17.98 23.33 -7.50
N VAL A 220 -18.83 22.54 -6.83
CA VAL A 220 -20.29 22.60 -7.03
C VAL A 220 -20.86 23.94 -6.58
N ILE A 221 -20.42 24.46 -5.43
CA ILE A 221 -20.85 25.78 -4.93
C ILE A 221 -20.46 26.87 -5.90
N ASN A 222 -19.23 26.85 -6.43
CA ASN A 222 -18.77 27.85 -7.39
C ASN A 222 -19.57 27.77 -8.69
N ARG A 223 -19.82 26.56 -9.21
CA ARG A 223 -20.67 26.37 -10.39
C ARG A 223 -22.09 26.87 -10.16
N TYR A 224 -22.66 26.60 -8.99
CA TYR A 224 -24.00 27.08 -8.63
C TYR A 224 -24.03 28.61 -8.51
N ARG A 225 -23.01 29.23 -7.92
CA ARG A 225 -22.88 30.69 -7.84
C ARG A 225 -22.81 31.33 -9.23
N MET A 226 -22.02 30.74 -10.14
CA MET A 226 -21.95 31.19 -11.53
C MET A 226 -23.31 31.07 -12.23
N LEU A 227 -24.00 29.93 -12.11
CA LEU A 227 -25.32 29.72 -12.70
C LEU A 227 -26.38 30.65 -12.11
N LYS A 228 -26.30 30.95 -10.81
CA LYS A 228 -27.22 31.89 -10.16
C LYS A 228 -26.95 33.33 -10.64
N ALA A 229 -25.68 33.72 -10.76
CA ALA A 229 -25.29 35.02 -11.28
C ALA A 229 -25.69 35.20 -12.76
N SER A 230 -25.55 34.16 -13.59
CA SER A 230 -26.00 34.20 -14.98
C SER A 230 -27.52 34.33 -15.06
N ARG A 231 -28.27 33.57 -14.24
CA ARG A 231 -29.75 33.67 -14.18
C ARG A 231 -30.24 35.06 -13.78
N LEU A 232 -29.62 35.69 -12.77
CA LEU A 232 -29.94 37.05 -12.34
C LEU A 232 -29.65 38.09 -13.43
N LYS A 233 -28.54 37.95 -14.16
CA LYS A 233 -28.22 38.83 -15.30
C LYS A 233 -29.22 38.67 -16.44
N THR A 234 -29.69 37.45 -16.72
CA THR A 234 -30.67 37.19 -17.79
C THR A 234 -32.11 37.56 -17.42
N SER A 235 -32.45 37.62 -16.13
CA SER A 235 -33.80 37.97 -15.67
C SER A 235 -33.95 39.44 -15.25
N GLY A 236 -32.86 40.21 -15.27
CA GLY A 236 -32.79 41.60 -14.81
C GLY A 236 -32.49 42.61 -15.91
N GLY A 237 -32.65 42.23 -17.18
CA GLY A 237 -32.64 43.10 -18.36
C GLY A 237 -33.89 42.85 -19.19
#